data_AF-A0A7J4PXI5-F1
#
_entry.id   AF-A0A7J4PXI5-F1
#
_cell.length_a   1.000
_cell.length_b   1.000
_cell.length_c   1.000
_cell.angle_alpha   90.00
_cell.angle_beta   90.00
_cell.angle_gamma   90.00
#
_symmetry.space_group_name_H-M   'P 1'
#
loop_
_entity.id
_entity.type
_entity.pdbx_description
1 polymer ?
#
loop_
_entity_poly.entity_id
_entity_poly.type
_entity_poly.pdbx_seq_one_letter_code
_entity_poly.pdbx_strand_id
1 'polypeptide(L)'
;PAAPLEIKADERVDFKLEIEAPEHSYTGPMSVSFVSDATPTIHIEISKTMLIRNGRRTEIETSSRILNLPKGQIFGEKVQLYKAMSYGDTAKRIEVAPPFRFVSSDPKLPLRVDDTNSYIVELYIQAPEAPYAGPLEITIS
;
A
#
# COMPACT_ATOMS: atom_id res chain seq x y z
N PRO A 1 14.40 -5.79 34.66
CA PRO A 1 13.70 -5.79 33.35
C PRO A 1 14.70 -6.00 32.21
N ALA A 2 14.64 -7.17 31.56
CA ALA A 2 15.45 -7.44 30.38
C ALA A 2 14.97 -6.59 29.18
N ALA A 3 15.90 -6.32 28.27
CA ALA A 3 15.83 -5.32 27.21
C ALA A 3 14.60 -5.43 26.28
N PRO A 4 14.16 -4.33 25.64
CA PRO A 4 13.11 -4.40 24.62
C PRO A 4 13.55 -5.32 23.47
N LEU A 5 12.72 -6.32 23.17
CA LEU A 5 12.88 -7.13 21.96
C LEU A 5 12.47 -6.28 20.76
N GLU A 6 13.42 -5.99 19.88
CA GLU A 6 13.10 -5.52 18.53
C GLU A 6 12.62 -6.72 17.72
N ILE A 7 11.33 -6.77 17.39
CA ILE A 7 10.75 -7.80 16.54
C ILE A 7 10.83 -7.32 15.09
N LYS A 8 11.46 -8.09 14.21
CA LYS A 8 11.52 -7.74 12.78
C LYS A 8 10.18 -8.01 12.08
N ALA A 9 9.98 -7.37 10.93
CA ALA A 9 8.84 -7.71 10.06
C ALA A 9 8.87 -9.21 9.71
N ASP A 10 7.71 -9.86 9.77
CA ASP A 10 7.49 -11.31 9.57
C ASP A 10 8.03 -12.24 10.67
N GLU A 11 8.53 -11.71 11.78
CA GLU A 11 8.97 -12.51 12.92
C GLU A 11 7.83 -12.71 13.93
N ARG A 12 7.61 -13.96 14.34
CA ARG A 12 6.67 -14.31 15.41
C ARG A 12 7.46 -14.56 16.69
N VAL A 13 7.18 -13.77 17.71
CA VAL A 13 7.69 -13.99 19.07
C VAL A 13 6.54 -14.42 19.97
N ASP A 14 6.67 -15.59 20.59
CA ASP A 14 5.75 -16.04 21.62
C ASP A 14 6.24 -15.52 22.98
N PHE A 15 5.45 -14.65 23.61
CA PHE A 15 5.74 -14.12 24.94
C PHE A 15 5.11 -14.99 26.03
N LYS A 16 5.92 -15.44 26.98
CA LYS A 16 5.43 -16.10 28.20
C LYS A 16 5.45 -15.10 29.36
N LEU A 17 4.28 -14.70 29.83
CA LEU A 17 4.12 -13.89 31.02
C LEU A 17 3.87 -14.83 32.21
N GLU A 18 4.73 -14.78 33.21
CA GLU A 18 4.51 -15.44 34.50
C GLU A 18 4.16 -14.37 35.54
N ILE A 19 3.01 -14.54 36.20
CA ILE A 19 2.53 -13.63 37.23
C ILE A 19 2.58 -14.38 38.55
N GLU A 20 3.41 -13.90 39.47
CA GLU A 20 3.49 -14.43 40.82
C GLU A 20 2.48 -13.68 41.70
N ALA A 21 1.57 -14.43 42.34
CA ALA A 21 0.56 -13.85 43.21
C ALA A 21 1.20 -13.41 44.54
N PRO A 22 0.80 -12.27 45.12
CA PRO A 22 1.26 -11.86 46.44
C PRO A 22 0.71 -12.80 47.54
N GLU A 23 1.37 -12.82 48.70
CA GLU A 23 1.01 -13.65 49.87
C GLU A 23 -0.38 -13.34 50.49
N HIS A 24 -1.07 -12.30 50.00
CA HIS A 24 -2.41 -11.89 50.43
C HIS A 24 -3.38 -11.89 49.25
N SER A 25 -4.65 -12.19 49.52
CA SER A 25 -5.70 -12.23 48.50
C SER A 25 -5.88 -10.87 47.83
N TYR A 26 -5.52 -10.76 46.56
CA TYR A 26 -5.78 -9.60 45.73
C TYR A 26 -7.10 -9.78 44.97
N THR A 27 -7.99 -8.78 45.02
CA THR A 27 -9.21 -8.72 44.21
C THR A 27 -9.24 -7.38 43.48
N GLY A 28 -8.97 -7.40 42.18
CA GLY A 28 -8.95 -6.21 41.35
C GLY A 28 -8.67 -6.56 39.88
N PRO A 29 -9.05 -5.71 38.92
CA PRO A 29 -8.79 -5.95 37.51
C PRO A 29 -7.29 -5.82 37.22
N MET A 30 -6.70 -6.85 36.62
CA MET A 30 -5.37 -6.79 36.04
C MET A 30 -5.47 -6.39 34.58
N SER A 31 -4.72 -5.37 34.16
CA SER A 31 -4.63 -4.95 32.76
C SER A 31 -3.20 -5.05 32.28
N VAL A 32 -3.00 -5.71 31.14
CA VAL A 32 -1.72 -5.77 30.42
C VAL A 32 -1.87 -4.92 29.17
N SER A 33 -1.06 -3.87 29.05
CA SER A 33 -1.07 -2.97 27.89
C SER A 33 0.20 -3.15 27.08
N PHE A 34 0.06 -3.42 25.79
CA PHE A 34 1.16 -3.37 24.84
C PHE A 34 1.23 -1.96 24.27
N VAL A 35 2.40 -1.33 24.34
CA VAL A 35 2.64 -0.01 23.73
C VAL A 35 3.58 -0.25 22.56
N SER A 36 3.10 -0.04 21.34
CA SER A 36 3.96 0.04 20.15
C SER A 36 4.40 1.48 19.96
N ASP A 37 5.68 1.70 19.66
CA ASP A 37 6.14 3.02 19.22
C ASP A 37 5.40 3.43 17.94
N ALA A 38 5.03 4.71 17.85
CA ALA A 38 4.35 5.24 16.68
C ALA A 38 5.29 5.15 15.46
N THR A 39 4.95 4.28 14.51
CA THR A 39 5.71 4.17 13.25
C THR A 39 5.64 5.52 12.52
N PRO A 40 6.77 6.12 12.12
CA PRO A 40 6.74 7.40 11.40
C PRO A 40 5.92 7.28 10.11
N THR A 41 4.86 8.08 10.01
CA THR A 41 3.99 8.15 8.82
C THR A 41 4.41 9.29 7.91
N ILE A 42 4.15 9.14 6.61
CA ILE A 42 4.28 10.20 5.61
C ILE A 42 2.91 10.59 5.08
N HIS A 43 2.81 11.86 4.69
CA HIS A 43 1.64 12.41 4.04
C HIS A 43 1.79 12.32 2.52
N ILE A 44 0.81 11.71 1.86
CA ILE A 44 0.75 11.58 0.41
C ILE A 44 -0.57 12.17 -0.07
N GLU A 45 -0.48 13.16 -0.96
CA GLU A 45 -1.60 13.76 -1.66
C GLU A 45 -1.47 13.46 -3.16
N ILE A 46 -2.23 12.48 -3.64
CA ILE A 46 -2.33 12.18 -5.06
C ILE A 46 -3.43 13.06 -5.62
N SER A 47 -3.07 14.07 -6.41
CA SER A 47 -4.05 15.01 -6.96
C SER A 47 -4.91 14.39 -8.06
N LYS A 48 -4.34 13.44 -8.81
CA LYS A 48 -4.99 12.65 -9.86
C LYS A 48 -4.11 11.48 -10.31
N THR A 49 -4.73 10.53 -10.99
CA THR A 49 -4.02 9.38 -11.59
C THR A 49 -4.05 9.47 -13.12
N MET A 50 -2.86 9.42 -13.72
CA MET A 50 -2.61 9.54 -15.16
C MET A 50 -2.11 8.22 -15.73
N LEU A 51 -2.79 7.67 -16.74
CA LEU A 51 -2.27 6.58 -17.55
C LEU A 51 -1.53 7.11 -18.77
N ILE A 52 -0.37 6.53 -19.06
CA ILE A 52 0.47 6.86 -20.20
C ILE A 52 0.65 5.60 -21.05
N ARG A 53 0.24 5.66 -22.32
CA ARG A 53 0.45 4.56 -23.28
C ARG A 53 0.76 5.12 -24.65
N ASN A 54 1.82 4.63 -25.28
CA ASN A 54 2.28 5.10 -26.59
C ASN A 54 2.43 6.64 -26.67
N GLY A 55 2.89 7.26 -25.57
CA GLY A 55 3.01 8.73 -25.44
C GLY A 55 1.70 9.48 -25.20
N ARG A 56 0.53 8.82 -25.29
CA ARG A 56 -0.75 9.43 -24.95
C ARG A 56 -0.98 9.38 -23.45
N ARG A 57 -1.26 10.55 -22.86
CA ARG A 57 -1.66 10.70 -21.46
C ARG A 57 -3.19 10.70 -21.35
N THR A 58 -3.74 9.94 -20.42
CA THR A 58 -5.19 9.87 -20.16
C THR A 58 -5.43 9.89 -18.66
N GLU A 59 -6.23 10.84 -18.20
CA GLU A 59 -6.63 10.93 -16.80
C GLU A 59 -7.73 9.90 -16.51
N ILE A 60 -7.55 9.10 -15.47
CA ILE A 60 -8.48 8.00 -15.16
C ILE A 60 -9.32 8.21 -13.91
N GLU A 61 -8.83 9.01 -12.97
CA GLU A 61 -9.50 9.30 -11.70
C GLU A 61 -9.31 10.77 -11.34
N THR A 62 -10.43 11.47 -11.12
CA THR A 62 -10.49 12.92 -10.94
C THR A 62 -10.62 13.34 -9.47
N SER A 63 -10.74 12.37 -8.56
CA SER A 63 -10.77 12.64 -7.11
C SER A 63 -9.38 12.62 -6.53
N SER A 64 -9.01 13.69 -5.83
CA SER A 64 -7.79 13.73 -5.04
C SER A 64 -7.86 12.70 -3.91
N ARG A 65 -6.74 12.03 -3.66
CA ARG A 65 -6.61 10.98 -2.64
C ARG A 65 -5.54 11.39 -1.64
N ILE A 66 -5.92 11.42 -0.37
CA ILE A 66 -5.03 11.74 0.74
C ILE A 66 -4.77 10.47 1.55
N LEU A 67 -3.51 10.11 1.73
CA LEU A 67 -3.07 8.92 2.44
C LEU A 67 -2.05 9.31 3.52
N ASN A 68 -2.17 8.69 4.70
CA ASN A 68 -1.13 8.73 5.73
C ASN A 68 -0.63 7.29 5.93
N LEU A 69 0.58 7.02 5.45
CA LEU A 69 1.15 5.67 5.42
C LEU A 69 2.51 5.63 6.11
N PRO A 70 2.88 4.56 6.82
CA PRO A 70 4.27 4.25 7.10
C PRO A 70 5.18 4.41 5.88
N LYS A 71 6.42 4.86 6.10
CA LYS A 71 7.42 5.01 5.05
C LYS A 71 7.61 3.71 4.26
N GLY A 72 7.60 3.78 2.94
CA GLY A 72 7.82 2.62 2.08
C GLY A 72 6.70 1.59 2.07
N GLN A 73 5.54 1.87 2.69
CA GLN A 73 4.40 0.96 2.68
C GLN A 73 3.85 0.77 1.27
N ILE A 74 3.39 -0.44 0.97
CA ILE A 74 2.70 -0.77 -0.27
C ILE A 74 1.20 -0.48 -0.11
N PHE A 75 0.61 0.20 -1.07
CA PHE A 75 -0.83 0.46 -1.14
C PHE A 75 -1.41 0.00 -2.49
N GLY A 76 -2.71 -0.32 -2.48
CA GLY A 76 -3.46 -0.67 -3.68
C GLY A 76 -4.08 0.57 -4.35
N GLU A 77 -3.88 0.68 -5.67
CA GLU A 77 -4.51 1.65 -6.55
C GLU A 77 -5.36 0.93 -7.59
N LYS A 78 -6.67 1.17 -7.57
CA LYS A 78 -7.60 0.55 -8.52
C LYS A 78 -7.72 1.40 -9.77
N VAL A 79 -7.30 0.84 -10.89
CA VAL A 79 -7.15 1.54 -12.15
C VAL A 79 -8.09 0.97 -13.19
N GLN A 80 -8.92 1.83 -13.77
CA GLN A 80 -9.79 1.48 -14.89
C GLN A 80 -9.03 1.59 -16.21
N LEU A 81 -8.65 0.44 -16.80
CA LEU A 81 -7.83 0.43 -18.01
C LEU A 81 -8.59 0.75 -19.30
N TYR A 82 -9.90 0.56 -19.35
CA TYR A 82 -10.69 0.79 -20.57
C TYR A 82 -10.56 2.23 -21.12
N LYS A 83 -10.13 3.19 -20.29
CA LYS A 83 -9.87 4.57 -20.71
C LYS A 83 -8.57 4.73 -21.53
N ALA A 84 -7.60 3.83 -21.35
CA ALA A 84 -6.29 3.86 -22.01
C ALA A 84 -6.00 2.62 -22.88
N MET A 85 -6.81 1.57 -22.77
CA MET A 85 -6.67 0.32 -23.51
C MET A 85 -7.99 -0.06 -24.19
N SER A 86 -7.88 -0.65 -25.37
CA SER A 86 -8.98 -1.18 -26.15
C SER A 86 -9.18 -2.67 -25.86
N TYR A 87 -10.36 -3.19 -26.17
CA TYR A 87 -10.61 -4.63 -26.11
C TYR A 87 -9.59 -5.42 -26.92
N GLY A 88 -9.07 -6.50 -26.33
CA GLY A 88 -8.03 -7.35 -26.91
C GLY A 88 -6.59 -6.86 -26.70
N ASP A 89 -6.39 -5.62 -26.23
CA ASP A 89 -5.06 -5.12 -25.89
C ASP A 89 -4.44 -5.92 -24.74
N THR A 90 -3.12 -6.10 -24.80
CA THR A 90 -2.34 -6.75 -23.74
C THR A 90 -1.32 -5.77 -23.19
N ALA A 91 -1.32 -5.58 -21.87
CA ALA A 91 -0.25 -4.89 -21.17
C ALA A 91 0.75 -5.91 -20.66
N LYS A 92 2.00 -5.76 -21.08
CA LYS A 92 3.11 -6.65 -20.70
C LYS A 92 3.93 -6.07 -19.57
N ARG A 93 3.96 -4.74 -19.45
CA ARG A 93 4.74 -4.01 -18.47
C ARG A 93 3.97 -2.80 -17.96
N ILE A 94 4.07 -2.59 -16.66
CA ILE A 94 3.56 -1.41 -15.96
C ILE A 94 4.75 -0.75 -15.26
N GLU A 95 4.82 0.57 -15.37
CA GLU A 95 5.78 1.40 -14.66
C GLU A 95 5.05 2.52 -13.94
N VAL A 96 5.56 2.92 -12.80
CA VAL A 96 5.04 4.08 -12.06
C VAL A 96 6.17 5.10 -11.99
N ALA A 97 5.85 6.37 -12.23
CA ALA A 97 6.82 7.44 -12.16
C ALA A 97 7.36 7.63 -10.72
N PRO A 98 8.64 8.01 -10.56
CA PRO A 98 9.17 8.40 -9.26
C PRO A 98 8.32 9.50 -8.60
N PRO A 99 8.23 9.54 -7.25
CA PRO A 99 9.03 8.75 -6.31
C PRO A 99 8.40 7.40 -5.91
N PHE A 100 7.33 6.99 -6.58
CA PHE A 100 6.68 5.71 -6.34
C PHE A 100 7.41 4.56 -7.03
N ARG A 101 7.13 3.32 -6.60
CA ARG A 101 7.62 2.12 -7.28
C ARG A 101 6.50 1.12 -7.50
N PHE A 102 6.41 0.59 -8.70
CA PHE A 102 5.53 -0.54 -9.00
C PHE A 102 6.07 -1.81 -8.32
N VAL A 103 5.20 -2.54 -7.61
CA VAL A 103 5.54 -3.82 -6.98
C VAL A 103 4.89 -4.97 -7.70
N SER A 104 3.57 -4.93 -7.88
CA SER A 104 2.81 -5.97 -8.58
C SER A 104 1.43 -5.48 -9.01
N SER A 105 0.67 -6.33 -9.71
CA SER A 105 -0.70 -6.05 -10.09
C SER A 105 -1.58 -7.28 -9.89
N ASP A 106 -2.88 -7.05 -9.70
CA ASP A 106 -3.92 -8.05 -9.80
C ASP A 106 -4.97 -7.61 -10.85
N PRO A 107 -5.12 -8.35 -11.97
CA PRO A 107 -4.37 -9.56 -12.34
C PRO A 107 -2.89 -9.30 -12.65
N LYS A 108 -2.08 -10.35 -12.51
CA LYS A 108 -0.64 -10.32 -12.79
C LYS A 108 -0.38 -10.07 -14.28
N LEU A 109 0.72 -9.39 -14.56
CA LEU A 109 1.20 -9.20 -15.93
C LEU A 109 1.71 -10.53 -16.55
N PRO A 110 1.56 -10.72 -17.88
CA PRO A 110 0.85 -9.85 -18.80
C PRO A 110 -0.66 -9.94 -18.63
N LEU A 111 -1.34 -8.81 -18.71
CA LEU A 111 -2.81 -8.75 -18.57
C LEU A 111 -3.45 -8.37 -19.90
N ARG A 112 -4.62 -8.94 -20.18
CA ARG A 112 -5.37 -8.72 -21.42
C ARG A 112 -6.74 -8.14 -21.10
N VAL A 113 -7.15 -7.13 -21.83
CA VAL A 113 -8.52 -6.59 -21.74
C VAL A 113 -9.45 -7.54 -22.50
N ASP A 114 -10.17 -8.38 -21.76
CA ASP A 114 -11.09 -9.40 -22.28
C ASP A 114 -12.57 -9.13 -21.95
N ASP A 115 -12.87 -8.05 -21.25
CA ASP A 115 -14.22 -7.52 -21.03
C ASP A 115 -14.32 -6.07 -21.54
N THR A 116 -15.37 -5.80 -22.33
CA THR A 116 -15.69 -4.48 -22.88
C THR A 116 -16.35 -3.54 -21.88
N ASN A 117 -16.90 -4.05 -20.78
CA ASN A 117 -17.80 -3.29 -19.90
C ASN A 117 -17.11 -2.60 -18.72
N SER A 118 -16.04 -3.17 -18.17
CA SER A 118 -15.20 -2.53 -17.16
C SER A 118 -14.01 -3.42 -16.82
N TYR A 119 -12.80 -2.98 -17.14
CA TYR A 119 -11.60 -3.67 -16.71
C TYR A 119 -10.87 -2.85 -15.65
N ILE A 120 -10.92 -3.34 -14.40
CA ILE A 120 -10.24 -2.76 -13.24
C ILE A 120 -9.03 -3.62 -12.92
N VAL A 121 -7.86 -2.99 -12.76
CA VAL A 121 -6.65 -3.61 -12.23
C VAL A 121 -6.31 -2.98 -10.91
N GLU A 122 -5.97 -3.79 -9.92
CA GLU A 122 -5.37 -3.29 -8.70
C GLU A 122 -3.84 -3.29 -8.85
N LEU A 123 -3.24 -2.10 -8.76
CA LEU A 123 -1.79 -1.92 -8.77
C LEU A 123 -1.29 -1.79 -7.34
N TYR A 124 -0.33 -2.64 -6.97
CA TYR A 124 0.37 -2.56 -5.71
C TYR A 124 1.59 -1.67 -5.89
N ILE A 125 1.55 -0.49 -5.27
CA ILE A 125 2.53 0.58 -5.44
C ILE A 125 3.19 0.85 -4.09
N GLN A 126 4.52 0.87 -4.08
CA GLN A 126 5.28 1.29 -2.91
C GLN A 126 5.29 2.82 -2.81
N ALA A 127 4.87 3.30 -1.64
CA ALA A 127 4.96 4.71 -1.27
C ALA A 127 6.41 5.19 -1.17
N PRO A 128 6.68 6.49 -1.38
CA PRO A 128 7.99 7.08 -1.15
C PRO A 128 8.39 7.05 0.34
N GLU A 129 9.62 7.47 0.63
CA GLU A 129 10.09 7.65 2.02
C GLU A 129 9.84 9.07 2.55
N ALA A 130 9.47 10.00 1.66
CA ALA A 130 9.23 11.40 1.94
C ALA A 130 7.79 11.80 1.58
N PRO A 131 7.24 12.88 2.17
CA PRO A 131 5.95 13.41 1.77
C PRO A 131 5.87 13.72 0.27
N TYR A 132 4.70 13.54 -0.32
CA TYR A 132 4.47 13.75 -1.74
C TYR A 132 3.14 14.45 -1.98
N ALA A 133 3.12 15.41 -2.91
CA ALA A 133 1.92 16.04 -3.42
C ALA A 133 2.03 16.18 -4.96
N GLY A 134 1.13 15.54 -5.71
CA GLY A 134 1.20 15.56 -7.17
C GLY A 134 0.44 14.43 -7.87
N PRO A 135 0.57 14.32 -9.20
CA PRO A 135 -0.10 13.26 -9.95
C PRO A 135 0.62 11.91 -9.85
N LEU A 136 -0.15 10.83 -9.71
CA LEU A 136 0.36 9.48 -9.90
C LEU A 136 0.41 9.17 -11.40
N GLU A 137 1.59 9.10 -12.00
CA GLU A 137 1.76 8.75 -13.41
C GLU A 137 2.11 7.26 -13.56
N ILE A 138 1.31 6.54 -14.35
CA ILE A 138 1.46 5.10 -14.60
C ILE A 138 1.62 4.89 -16.11
N THR A 139 2.74 4.29 -16.52
CA THR A 139 3.00 3.94 -17.92
C THR A 139 2.67 2.47 -18.17
N ILE A 140 1.97 2.19 -19.26
CA ILE A 140 1.55 0.85 -19.67
C ILE A 140 2.09 0.55 -21.07
N SER A 141 2.74 -0.60 -21.24
CA SER A 141 3.31 -1.07 -22.51
C SER A 141 3.11 -2.56 -22.75
#